data_AF-A0A1J0RCC2-F1
#
_entry.id   AF-A0A1J0RCC2-F1
#
_cell.length_a   1.000
_cell.length_b   1.000
_cell.length_c   1.000
_cell.angle_alpha   90.00
_cell.angle_beta   90.00
_cell.angle_gamma   90.00
#
_symmetry.space_group_name_H-M   'P 1'
#
loop_
_entity.id
_entity.type
_entity.pdbx_description
1 polymer ?
#
loop_
_entity_poly.entity_id
_entity_poly.type
_entity_poly.pdbx_seq_one_letter_code
_entity_poly.pdbx_strand_id
1 'polypeptide(L)'
;LLAAIAAAAAAAADSHQTKVQEAQKALQAGRQALAKHIRNAAVAAALEQITFKLPDTPAYQHDGTYVSLRLQAATVKAPDCNKEDVDEQHKLKDKQLDPLQFDKIPAVSSTDLSKALKDPAIKLTVAGSCSAHAGAWKSLADASTSCDATAPNAWWPEVEAKVAEGGKATVVQLSVYKGDKASSECKEHSDIAGTDDAAKQALKYLCTAIKTEIPTPTQLELSDPTLKNNKAAQAAAAGCFRQYASKTEMTATDTTNLEKLLEAAYTDSTENFSKKFRPLVEKHVQVLRSGKVQSVTIETTNAAEEEHDALARLSAKEMAEKLESGPKHTAKDKKRVS
;
A
#
# COMPACT_ATOMS: atom_id res chain seq x y z
N LEU A 1 -29.53 2.01 -27.72
CA LEU A 1 -28.53 0.94 -28.03
C LEU A 1 -27.11 1.46 -27.88
N LEU A 2 -26.64 2.40 -28.71
CA LEU A 2 -25.31 3.02 -28.53
C LEU A 2 -25.12 3.64 -27.13
N ALA A 3 -26.13 4.32 -26.59
CA ALA A 3 -26.10 4.84 -25.22
C ALA A 3 -25.96 3.75 -24.14
N ALA A 4 -26.51 2.55 -24.38
CA ALA A 4 -26.40 1.42 -23.47
C ALA A 4 -25.00 0.79 -23.51
N ILE A 5 -24.38 0.72 -24.70
CA ILE A 5 -22.99 0.31 -24.86
C ILE A 5 -22.05 1.31 -24.16
N ALA A 6 -22.28 2.62 -24.35
CA ALA A 6 -21.50 3.66 -23.68
C ALA A 6 -21.61 3.57 -22.16
N ALA A 7 -22.82 3.34 -21.62
CA ALA A 7 -23.02 3.15 -20.18
C ALA A 7 -22.32 1.88 -19.65
N ALA A 8 -22.35 0.78 -20.40
CA ALA A 8 -21.63 -0.44 -20.04
C ALA A 8 -20.11 -0.25 -20.01
N ALA A 9 -19.57 0.47 -21.01
CA ALA A 9 -18.16 0.79 -21.10
C ALA A 9 -17.72 1.72 -19.95
N ALA A 10 -18.51 2.75 -19.65
CA ALA A 10 -18.26 3.65 -18.51
C ALA A 10 -18.26 2.88 -17.18
N ALA A 11 -19.26 2.03 -16.93
CA ALA A 11 -19.31 1.22 -15.71
C ALA A 11 -18.12 0.23 -15.61
N ALA A 12 -17.67 -0.33 -16.73
CA ALA A 12 -16.48 -1.18 -16.76
C ALA A 12 -15.20 -0.38 -16.45
N ALA A 13 -15.08 0.84 -16.99
CA ALA A 13 -13.97 1.75 -16.71
C ALA A 13 -13.94 2.19 -15.23
N ASP A 14 -15.09 2.58 -14.67
CA ASP A 14 -15.21 2.97 -13.25
C ASP A 14 -14.86 1.80 -12.31
N SER A 15 -15.34 0.59 -12.64
CA SER A 15 -15.00 -0.64 -11.90
C SER A 15 -13.50 -0.92 -11.97
N HIS A 16 -12.89 -0.80 -13.15
CA HIS A 16 -11.46 -0.97 -13.32
C HIS A 16 -10.66 0.07 -12.51
N GLN A 17 -11.03 1.35 -12.59
CA GLN A 17 -10.39 2.43 -11.84
C GLN A 17 -10.49 2.21 -10.33
N THR A 18 -11.64 1.74 -9.84
CA THR A 18 -11.83 1.40 -8.43
C THR A 18 -10.86 0.29 -8.00
N LYS A 19 -10.76 -0.79 -8.78
CA LYS A 19 -9.82 -1.89 -8.51
C LYS A 19 -8.35 -1.44 -8.55
N VAL A 20 -7.99 -0.55 -9.48
CA VAL A 20 -6.65 0.05 -9.54
C VAL A 20 -6.36 0.85 -8.27
N GLN A 21 -7.30 1.68 -7.81
CA GLN A 21 -7.14 2.46 -6.59
C GLN A 21 -7.02 1.56 -5.33
N GLU A 22 -7.80 0.49 -5.27
CA GLU A 22 -7.70 -0.50 -4.18
C GLU A 22 -6.32 -1.19 -4.18
N ALA A 23 -5.84 -1.61 -5.35
CA ALA A 23 -4.50 -2.18 -5.51
C ALA A 23 -3.41 -1.18 -5.08
N GLN A 24 -3.51 0.08 -5.49
CA GLN A 24 -2.57 1.13 -5.07
C GLN A 24 -2.55 1.34 -3.56
N LYS A 25 -3.71 1.35 -2.91
CA LYS A 25 -3.81 1.46 -1.44
C LYS A 25 -3.13 0.27 -0.74
N ALA A 26 -3.35 -0.95 -1.24
CA ALA A 26 -2.72 -2.15 -0.70
C ALA A 26 -1.19 -2.08 -0.84
N LEU A 27 -0.68 -1.70 -2.01
CA LEU A 27 0.75 -1.51 -2.26
C LEU A 27 1.36 -0.42 -1.35
N GLN A 28 0.66 0.69 -1.15
CA GLN A 28 1.13 1.77 -0.27
C GLN A 28 1.23 1.30 1.20
N ALA A 29 0.21 0.59 1.70
CA ALA A 29 0.22 0.03 3.05
C ALA A 29 1.37 -0.97 3.23
N GLY A 30 1.61 -1.84 2.24
CA GLY A 30 2.73 -2.77 2.23
C GLY A 30 4.10 -2.07 2.25
N ARG A 31 4.27 -0.99 1.47
CA ARG A 31 5.51 -0.18 1.47
C ARG A 31 5.79 0.43 2.85
N GLN A 32 4.77 0.95 3.53
CA GLN A 32 4.93 1.50 4.88
C GLN A 32 5.32 0.41 5.89
N ALA A 33 4.68 -0.76 5.80
CA ALA A 33 5.02 -1.91 6.63
C ALA A 33 6.47 -2.38 6.40
N LEU A 34 6.89 -2.47 5.14
CA LEU A 34 8.26 -2.82 4.77
C LEU A 34 9.28 -1.83 5.32
N ALA A 35 9.03 -0.53 5.18
CA ALA A 35 9.92 0.51 5.73
C ALA A 35 10.11 0.36 7.25
N LYS A 36 9.06 0.00 7.99
CA LYS A 36 9.14 -0.30 9.42
C LYS A 36 9.99 -1.56 9.69
N HIS A 37 9.80 -2.62 8.92
CA HIS A 37 10.62 -3.83 9.02
C HIS A 37 12.10 -3.58 8.76
N ILE A 38 12.44 -2.80 7.71
CA ILE A 38 13.82 -2.42 7.38
C ILE A 38 14.44 -1.64 8.54
N ARG A 39 13.73 -0.67 9.13
CA ARG A 39 14.22 0.06 10.30
C ARG A 39 14.48 -0.85 11.50
N ASN A 40 13.54 -1.74 11.81
CA ASN A 40 13.70 -2.67 12.92
C ASN A 40 14.89 -3.62 12.71
N ALA A 41 15.10 -4.09 11.48
CA ALA A 41 16.25 -4.91 11.12
C ALA A 41 17.57 -4.14 11.24
N ALA A 42 17.61 -2.88 10.81
CA ALA A 42 18.79 -2.01 10.96
C ALA A 42 19.15 -1.77 12.43
N VAL A 43 18.14 -1.53 13.28
CA VAL A 43 18.36 -1.42 14.74
C VAL A 43 18.83 -2.73 15.33
N ALA A 44 18.25 -3.87 14.93
CA ALA A 44 18.70 -5.20 15.36
C ALA A 44 20.18 -5.47 15.00
N ALA A 45 20.58 -5.13 13.78
CA ALA A 45 21.96 -5.28 13.34
C ALA A 45 22.93 -4.34 14.07
N ALA A 46 22.49 -3.12 14.40
CA ALA A 46 23.28 -2.18 15.18
C ALA A 46 23.54 -2.68 16.62
N LEU A 47 22.58 -3.40 17.22
CA LEU A 47 22.74 -4.00 18.55
C LEU A 47 23.84 -5.05 18.60
N GLU A 48 24.06 -5.83 17.54
CA GLU A 48 25.16 -6.81 17.51
C GLU A 48 26.54 -6.14 17.44
N GLN A 49 26.59 -4.85 17.11
CA GLN A 49 27.82 -4.05 16.99
C GLN A 49 27.97 -3.03 18.13
N ILE A 50 27.10 -3.09 19.15
CA ILE A 50 27.12 -2.15 20.26
C ILE A 50 28.44 -2.28 21.02
N THR A 51 29.15 -1.16 21.12
CA THR A 51 30.31 -1.03 22.00
C THR A 51 29.92 -0.16 23.17
N PHE A 52 30.54 -0.39 24.32
CA PHE A 52 30.26 0.37 25.53
C PHE A 52 31.46 1.20 25.92
N LYS A 53 31.20 2.41 26.42
CA LYS A 53 32.20 3.32 26.98
C LYS A 53 31.85 3.63 28.44
N LEU A 54 32.87 3.98 29.22
CA LEU A 54 32.66 4.55 30.54
C LEU A 54 32.32 6.05 30.39
N PRO A 55 31.17 6.53 30.90
CA PRO A 55 30.90 7.96 30.97
C PRO A 55 31.80 8.65 32.01
N ASP A 56 31.85 9.99 32.01
CA ASP A 56 32.73 10.77 32.89
C ASP A 56 32.48 10.54 34.40
N THR A 57 31.22 10.21 34.75
CA THR A 57 30.82 9.79 36.09
C THR A 57 30.25 8.37 36.04
N PRO A 58 31.10 7.34 35.91
CA PRO A 58 30.65 5.98 35.65
C PRO A 58 30.37 5.22 36.94
N ALA A 59 30.81 5.69 38.10
CA ALA A 59 30.87 4.87 39.30
C ALA A 59 29.89 5.33 40.38
N TYR A 60 29.31 4.40 41.12
CA TYR A 60 28.71 4.70 42.41
C TYR A 60 29.07 3.60 43.41
N GLN A 61 29.21 3.97 44.68
CA GLN A 61 29.48 3.03 45.74
C GLN A 61 28.18 2.29 46.10
N HIS A 62 28.10 1.03 45.68
CA HIS A 62 26.90 0.20 45.83
C HIS A 62 26.64 -0.10 47.30
N ASP A 63 27.67 -0.57 48.01
CA ASP A 63 27.65 -0.84 49.44
C ASP A 63 29.07 -0.80 50.03
N GLY A 64 29.25 -1.39 51.21
CA GLY A 64 30.55 -1.44 51.89
C GLY A 64 31.59 -2.34 51.20
N THR A 65 31.22 -3.14 50.21
CA THR A 65 32.09 -4.16 49.59
C THR A 65 32.16 -4.05 48.06
N TYR A 66 31.33 -3.20 47.46
CA TYR A 66 31.22 -3.11 46.01
C TYR A 66 31.07 -1.68 45.48
N VAL A 67 31.65 -1.47 44.30
CA VAL A 67 31.46 -0.29 43.45
C VAL A 67 30.81 -0.74 42.15
N SER A 68 29.70 -0.10 41.75
CA SER A 68 29.06 -0.36 40.45
C SER A 68 29.57 0.64 39.41
N LEU A 69 29.89 0.16 38.22
CA LEU A 69 30.20 0.95 37.04
C LEU A 69 29.07 0.87 36.03
N ARG A 70 28.45 2.00 35.68
CA ARG A 70 27.57 2.08 34.51
C ARG A 70 28.39 2.15 33.23
N LEU A 71 27.95 1.38 32.25
CA LEU A 71 28.45 1.43 30.90
C LEU A 71 27.44 2.21 30.04
N GLN A 72 27.93 3.16 29.25
CA GLN A 72 27.12 3.89 28.30
C GLN A 72 27.31 3.27 26.92
N ALA A 73 26.23 2.94 26.24
CA ALA A 73 26.30 2.53 24.83
C ALA A 73 26.97 3.63 23.99
N ALA A 74 27.99 3.27 23.23
CA ALA A 74 28.50 4.13 22.18
C ALA A 74 27.45 4.23 21.06
N THR A 75 27.36 5.39 20.43
CA THR A 75 26.45 5.58 19.29
C THR A 75 26.91 4.72 18.13
N VAL A 76 26.15 3.67 17.80
CA VAL A 76 26.36 2.87 16.59
C VAL A 76 25.46 3.43 15.49
N LYS A 77 26.05 3.68 14.31
CA LYS A 77 25.27 4.02 13.12
C LYS A 77 24.60 2.73 12.64
N ALA A 78 23.27 2.71 12.61
CA ALA A 78 22.54 1.58 12.04
C ALA A 78 22.98 1.36 10.58
N PRO A 79 23.29 0.11 10.19
CA PRO A 79 23.66 -0.17 8.81
C PRO A 79 22.51 0.15 7.87
N ASP A 80 22.84 0.54 6.64
CA ASP A 80 21.83 0.68 5.59
C ASP A 80 21.44 -0.72 5.09
N CYS A 81 20.24 -1.16 5.49
CA CYS A 81 19.69 -2.45 5.10
C CYS A 81 19.05 -2.44 3.70
N ASN A 82 19.02 -1.29 3.00
CA ASN A 82 18.44 -1.15 1.67
C ASN A 82 19.49 -0.75 0.61
N LYS A 83 20.77 -1.01 0.86
CA LYS A 83 21.82 -0.71 -0.10
C LYS A 83 21.79 -1.72 -1.26
N GLU A 84 21.71 -1.21 -2.48
CA GLU A 84 21.89 -1.99 -3.70
C GLU A 84 23.39 -2.28 -3.93
N ASP A 85 23.67 -3.35 -4.67
CA ASP A 85 25.02 -3.59 -5.16
C ASP A 85 25.38 -2.68 -6.34
N VAL A 86 26.56 -2.90 -6.93
CA VAL A 86 27.05 -2.11 -8.07
C VAL A 86 26.21 -2.26 -9.34
N ASP A 87 25.37 -3.29 -9.41
CA ASP A 87 24.48 -3.58 -10.54
C ASP A 87 23.03 -3.11 -10.27
N GLU A 88 22.82 -2.28 -9.24
CA GLU A 88 21.49 -1.82 -8.78
C GLU A 88 20.58 -2.99 -8.33
N GLN A 89 21.17 -4.08 -7.84
CA GLN A 89 20.43 -5.26 -7.36
C GLN A 89 20.56 -5.45 -5.84
N HIS A 90 19.45 -5.85 -5.21
CA HIS A 90 19.47 -6.33 -3.83
C HIS A 90 19.92 -7.79 -3.78
N LYS A 91 21.19 -8.01 -3.42
CA LYS A 91 21.79 -9.33 -3.23
C LYS A 91 22.10 -9.61 -1.75
N LEU A 92 21.95 -10.87 -1.34
CA LEU A 92 22.44 -11.37 -0.05
C LEU A 92 23.46 -12.48 -0.31
N LYS A 93 24.73 -12.27 0.09
CA LYS A 93 25.84 -13.22 -0.18
C LYS A 93 25.86 -13.67 -1.65
N ASP A 94 25.86 -12.70 -2.56
CA ASP A 94 25.87 -12.86 -4.02
C ASP A 94 24.64 -13.55 -4.63
N LYS A 95 23.60 -13.84 -3.83
CA LYS A 95 22.32 -14.36 -4.32
C LYS A 95 21.32 -13.23 -4.49
N GLN A 96 20.76 -13.12 -5.69
CA GLN A 96 19.61 -12.27 -5.94
C GLN A 96 18.44 -12.72 -5.05
N LEU A 97 17.83 -11.76 -4.36
CA LEU A 97 16.64 -12.01 -3.57
C LEU A 97 15.43 -11.93 -4.50
N ASP A 98 14.54 -12.93 -4.44
CA ASP A 98 13.20 -12.83 -5.03
C ASP A 98 12.18 -12.62 -3.90
N PRO A 99 11.72 -11.37 -3.69
CA PRO A 99 10.74 -11.02 -2.66
C PRO A 99 9.46 -11.86 -2.71
N LEU A 100 9.09 -12.37 -3.89
CA LEU A 100 7.84 -13.10 -4.12
C LEU A 100 7.93 -14.57 -3.70
N GLN A 101 9.12 -15.09 -3.43
CA GLN A 101 9.37 -16.51 -3.12
C GLN A 101 9.70 -16.77 -1.64
N PHE A 102 9.72 -15.75 -0.79
CA PHE A 102 10.01 -15.95 0.64
C PHE A 102 8.80 -16.56 1.36
N ASP A 103 8.89 -17.84 1.72
CA ASP A 103 7.88 -18.55 2.53
C ASP A 103 7.72 -17.99 3.95
N LYS A 104 8.81 -17.42 4.48
CA LYS A 104 8.90 -16.86 5.83
C LYS A 104 9.63 -15.53 5.79
N ILE A 105 9.13 -14.59 6.59
CA ILE A 105 9.66 -13.25 6.69
C ILE A 105 10.37 -13.14 8.05
N PRO A 106 11.68 -12.79 8.07
CA PRO A 106 12.37 -12.49 9.31
C PRO A 106 11.77 -11.22 9.92
N ALA A 107 11.27 -11.33 11.15
CA ALA A 107 10.72 -10.24 11.91
C ALA A 107 11.47 -10.09 13.23
N VAL A 108 11.64 -8.85 13.67
CA VAL A 108 12.24 -8.50 14.96
C VAL A 108 11.22 -7.73 15.78
N SER A 109 11.02 -8.15 17.02
CA SER A 109 10.14 -7.49 17.98
C SER A 109 10.71 -6.14 18.40
N SER A 110 9.95 -5.05 18.19
CA SER A 110 10.35 -3.70 18.62
C SER A 110 10.51 -3.58 20.14
N THR A 111 9.74 -4.36 20.90
CA THR A 111 9.85 -4.42 22.36
C THR A 111 11.15 -5.08 22.81
N ASP A 112 11.62 -6.10 22.09
CA ASP A 112 12.90 -6.77 22.40
C ASP A 112 14.08 -5.84 22.08
N LEU A 113 13.99 -5.07 21.00
CA LEU A 113 14.98 -4.03 20.67
C LEU A 113 15.11 -2.96 21.77
N SER A 114 14.00 -2.52 22.36
CA SER A 114 14.03 -1.52 23.44
C SER A 114 14.64 -2.04 24.74
N LYS A 115 14.49 -3.34 25.03
CA LYS A 115 15.11 -3.98 26.20
C LYS A 115 16.62 -4.17 26.00
N ALA A 116 17.05 -4.37 24.74
CA ALA A 116 18.44 -4.55 24.38
C ALA A 116 19.34 -3.35 24.61
N LEU A 117 18.76 -2.15 24.57
CA LEU A 117 19.49 -0.88 24.68
C LEU A 117 19.72 -0.41 26.13
N LYS A 118 19.38 -1.22 27.15
CA LYS A 118 19.58 -0.79 28.55
C LYS A 118 21.07 -0.75 28.90
N ASP A 119 21.50 0.36 29.52
CA ASP A 119 22.88 0.58 29.99
C ASP A 119 23.29 -0.54 30.97
N PRO A 120 24.22 -1.45 30.60
CA PRO A 120 24.71 -2.47 31.52
C PRO A 120 25.48 -1.83 32.67
N ALA A 121 25.39 -2.42 33.86
CA ALA A 121 26.27 -2.09 34.97
C ALA A 121 27.10 -3.31 35.36
N ILE A 122 28.38 -3.10 35.63
CA ILE A 122 29.27 -4.12 36.18
C ILE A 122 29.57 -3.78 37.63
N LYS A 123 29.58 -4.80 38.46
CA LYS A 123 29.87 -4.74 39.88
C LYS A 123 31.33 -5.11 40.10
N LEU A 124 32.08 -4.23 40.75
CA LEU A 124 33.47 -4.43 41.13
C LEU A 124 33.57 -4.69 42.62
N THR A 125 34.23 -5.79 42.99
CA THR A 125 34.55 -6.11 44.39
C THR A 125 35.76 -5.30 44.84
N VAL A 126 35.64 -4.63 46.00
CA VAL A 126 36.76 -3.95 46.64
C VAL A 126 37.31 -4.81 47.79
N ALA A 127 38.60 -4.66 48.11
CA ALA A 127 39.31 -5.51 49.07
C ALA A 127 39.05 -5.17 50.56
N GLY A 128 38.15 -4.23 50.87
CA GLY A 128 37.88 -3.73 52.23
C GLY A 128 36.52 -3.07 52.37
N SER A 129 36.23 -2.49 53.55
CA SER A 129 34.96 -1.81 53.82
C SER A 129 34.97 -0.37 53.29
N CYS A 130 34.07 -0.01 52.38
CA CYS A 130 33.89 1.38 51.94
C CYS A 130 33.05 2.17 52.95
N SER A 131 33.55 3.33 53.39
CA SER A 131 32.83 4.21 54.31
C SER A 131 32.02 5.27 53.54
N ALA A 132 30.74 5.43 53.90
CA ALA A 132 29.73 6.37 53.37
C ALA A 132 29.02 6.00 52.04
N HIS A 133 27.70 5.81 52.12
CA HIS A 133 26.81 5.49 50.99
C HIS A 133 26.33 6.77 50.29
N ALA A 134 27.04 7.22 49.27
CA ALA A 134 26.56 8.31 48.41
C ALA A 134 25.85 7.74 47.18
N GLY A 135 24.52 7.77 47.16
CA GLY A 135 23.68 7.27 46.05
C GLY A 135 23.74 8.09 44.75
N ALA A 136 24.85 8.79 44.47
CA ALA A 136 25.04 9.61 43.28
C ALA A 136 26.22 9.09 42.45
N TRP A 137 26.07 9.13 41.12
CA TRP A 137 27.12 8.76 40.16
C TRP A 137 28.26 9.78 40.19
N LYS A 138 29.50 9.30 40.25
CA LYS A 138 30.74 10.08 40.36
C LYS A 138 31.85 9.46 39.50
N SER A 139 33.03 10.08 39.48
CA SER A 139 34.22 9.46 38.89
C SER A 139 34.57 8.17 39.64
N LEU A 140 35.26 7.23 38.96
CA LEU A 140 35.70 5.99 39.62
C LEU A 140 36.65 6.26 40.80
N ALA A 141 37.52 7.27 40.68
CA ALA A 141 38.40 7.68 41.76
C ALA A 141 37.59 8.13 42.98
N ASP A 142 36.61 9.02 42.80
CA ASP A 142 35.78 9.52 43.91
C ASP A 142 34.93 8.42 44.56
N ALA A 143 34.41 7.48 43.77
CA ALA A 143 33.59 6.37 44.25
C ALA A 143 34.38 5.30 45.01
N SER A 144 35.71 5.26 44.83
CA SER A 144 36.63 4.30 45.48
C SER A 144 37.47 4.92 46.59
N THR A 145 37.45 6.25 46.75
CA THR A 145 38.31 7.01 47.68
C THR A 145 38.14 6.60 49.15
N SER A 146 36.98 6.05 49.53
CA SER A 146 36.68 5.61 50.90
C SER A 146 36.75 4.11 51.13
N CYS A 147 37.23 3.35 50.13
CA CYS A 147 37.40 1.91 50.19
C CYS A 147 38.85 1.58 50.55
N ASP A 148 39.09 0.93 51.69
CA ASP A 148 40.41 0.42 52.04
C ASP A 148 40.88 -0.58 50.97
N ALA A 149 41.96 -0.27 50.24
CA ALA A 149 42.40 -1.08 49.10
C ALA A 149 43.90 -1.43 49.15
N THR A 150 44.22 -2.72 49.24
CA THR A 150 45.37 -3.28 48.51
C THR A 150 45.07 -3.15 47.02
N ALA A 151 46.08 -2.81 46.20
CA ALA A 151 45.88 -2.50 44.78
C ALA A 151 44.98 -3.54 44.06
N PRO A 152 44.03 -3.10 43.21
CA PRO A 152 43.15 -3.84 42.30
C PRO A 152 43.73 -4.99 41.44
N ASN A 153 44.44 -5.96 42.00
CA ASN A 153 45.04 -7.04 41.20
C ASN A 153 44.08 -8.21 40.94
N ALA A 154 42.89 -8.21 41.56
CA ALA A 154 41.85 -9.23 41.37
C ALA A 154 40.46 -8.61 41.18
N TRP A 155 40.32 -7.68 40.22
CA TRP A 155 38.98 -7.25 39.79
C TRP A 155 38.39 -8.36 38.93
N TRP A 156 37.61 -9.25 39.54
CA TRP A 156 36.65 -10.09 38.82
C TRP A 156 35.34 -9.32 38.70
N PRO A 157 35.12 -8.56 37.61
CA PRO A 157 33.86 -7.87 37.41
C PRO A 157 32.74 -8.90 37.27
N GLU A 158 31.69 -8.73 38.07
CA GLU A 158 30.44 -9.46 37.90
C GLU A 158 29.44 -8.55 37.20
N VAL A 159 28.60 -9.10 36.32
CA VAL A 159 27.49 -8.32 35.77
C VAL A 159 26.48 -8.08 36.88
N GLU A 160 26.05 -6.83 37.07
CA GLU A 160 25.09 -6.50 38.13
C GLU A 160 23.74 -7.13 37.78
N ALA A 161 23.32 -8.15 38.53
CA ALA A 161 22.13 -8.97 38.25
C ALA A 161 20.79 -8.20 38.14
N LYS A 162 20.73 -6.95 38.61
CA LYS A 162 19.56 -6.07 38.42
C LYS A 162 19.48 -5.47 37.01
N VAL A 163 20.55 -5.53 36.25
CA VAL A 163 20.58 -5.11 34.86
C VAL A 163 20.39 -6.35 34.01
N ALA A 164 19.20 -6.49 33.44
CA ALA A 164 18.89 -7.60 32.54
C ALA A 164 19.93 -7.61 31.42
N GLU A 165 20.76 -8.66 31.38
CA GLU A 165 21.82 -8.83 30.40
C GLU A 165 21.27 -8.74 28.97
N GLY A 166 21.97 -7.94 28.17
CA GLY A 166 22.17 -8.06 26.73
C GLY A 166 20.95 -8.49 25.93
N GLY A 167 20.14 -7.53 25.49
CA GLY A 167 19.08 -7.86 24.54
C GLY A 167 19.69 -8.26 23.21
N LYS A 168 19.78 -9.55 23.00
CA LYS A 168 19.82 -10.10 21.67
C LYS A 168 18.48 -9.80 21.03
N ALA A 169 18.49 -9.09 19.92
CA ALA A 169 17.30 -8.96 19.08
C ALA A 169 16.91 -10.37 18.62
N THR A 170 15.78 -10.89 19.12
CA THR A 170 15.31 -12.20 18.67
C THR A 170 14.70 -12.03 17.28
N VAL A 171 15.38 -12.58 16.26
CA VAL A 171 14.84 -12.69 14.91
C VAL A 171 13.97 -13.93 14.85
N VAL A 172 12.67 -13.74 14.57
CA VAL A 172 11.71 -14.83 14.41
C VAL A 172 11.30 -14.93 12.95
N GLN A 173 11.30 -16.15 12.41
CA GLN A 173 10.81 -16.43 11.07
C GLN A 173 9.28 -16.61 11.12
N LEU A 174 8.54 -15.61 10.67
CA LEU A 174 7.08 -15.63 10.68
C LEU A 174 6.56 -15.92 9.28
N SER A 175 5.65 -16.90 9.17
CA SER A 175 4.94 -17.12 7.92
C SER A 175 3.60 -16.40 7.91
N VAL A 176 3.39 -15.63 6.85
CA VAL A 176 2.17 -14.86 6.58
C VAL A 176 1.24 -15.55 5.59
N TYR A 177 1.58 -16.75 5.13
CA TYR A 177 0.85 -17.49 4.10
C TYR A 177 0.20 -18.76 4.66
N LYS A 178 -0.98 -19.12 4.15
CA LYS A 178 -1.65 -20.37 4.52
C LYS A 178 -0.77 -21.58 4.16
N GLY A 179 -0.63 -22.52 5.09
CA GLY A 179 0.25 -23.68 4.89
C GLY A 179 1.75 -23.35 4.78
N ASP A 180 2.14 -22.15 5.22
CA ASP A 180 3.52 -21.67 5.28
C ASP A 180 4.28 -21.64 3.95
N LYS A 181 3.58 -21.42 2.82
CA LYS A 181 4.17 -21.33 1.48
C LYS A 181 3.82 -20.02 0.79
N ALA A 182 4.80 -19.36 0.19
CA ALA A 182 4.64 -18.10 -0.52
C ALA A 182 3.65 -18.20 -1.69
N SER A 183 3.47 -19.39 -2.28
CA SER A 183 2.47 -19.62 -3.33
C SER A 183 1.02 -19.52 -2.84
N SER A 184 0.77 -19.74 -1.55
CA SER A 184 -0.58 -19.78 -0.98
C SER A 184 -1.17 -18.39 -0.72
N GLU A 185 -2.44 -18.35 -0.36
CA GLU A 185 -3.12 -17.13 0.11
C GLU A 185 -2.51 -16.61 1.41
N CYS A 186 -2.72 -15.32 1.70
CA CYS A 186 -2.36 -14.74 2.98
C CYS A 186 -3.18 -15.34 4.13
N LYS A 187 -2.56 -15.48 5.29
CA LYS A 187 -3.24 -15.80 6.55
C LYS A 187 -4.12 -14.64 6.99
N GLU A 188 -5.17 -14.96 7.74
CA GLU A 188 -5.91 -13.94 8.46
C GLU A 188 -5.09 -13.37 9.62
N HIS A 189 -5.46 -12.17 10.06
CA HIS A 189 -4.74 -11.45 11.11
C HIS A 189 -4.61 -12.27 12.41
N SER A 190 -5.68 -12.96 12.79
CA SER A 190 -5.74 -13.85 13.96
C SER A 190 -4.75 -15.01 13.88
N ASP A 191 -4.45 -15.47 12.66
CA ASP A 191 -3.71 -16.71 12.41
C ASP A 191 -2.20 -16.45 12.24
N ILE A 192 -1.80 -15.17 12.19
CA ILE A 192 -0.40 -14.78 12.17
C ILE A 192 0.18 -14.97 13.58
N ALA A 193 1.29 -15.72 13.65
CA ALA A 193 1.99 -15.99 14.90
C ALA A 193 2.65 -14.72 15.48
N GLY A 194 2.78 -14.67 16.81
CA GLY A 194 3.35 -13.53 17.55
C GLY A 194 2.38 -12.95 18.58
N THR A 195 2.89 -12.06 19.43
CA THR A 195 2.10 -11.39 20.50
C THR A 195 1.83 -9.92 20.25
N ASP A 196 2.56 -9.28 19.31
CA ASP A 196 2.39 -7.88 18.95
C ASP A 196 1.39 -7.74 17.78
N ASP A 197 0.20 -7.22 18.09
CA ASP A 197 -0.88 -7.00 17.12
C ASP A 197 -0.47 -6.06 15.97
N ALA A 198 0.29 -5.01 16.29
CA ALA A 198 0.75 -4.05 15.28
C ALA A 198 1.77 -4.69 14.33
N ALA A 199 2.59 -5.63 14.81
CA ALA A 199 3.50 -6.40 13.96
C ALA A 199 2.73 -7.38 13.07
N LYS A 200 1.71 -8.06 13.59
CA LYS A 200 0.84 -8.94 12.78
C LYS A 200 0.14 -8.17 11.67
N GLN A 201 -0.38 -6.98 11.98
CA GLN A 201 -1.08 -6.15 11.02
C GLN A 201 -0.12 -5.66 9.91
N ALA A 202 1.11 -5.27 10.27
CA ALA A 202 2.13 -4.90 9.30
C ALA A 202 2.51 -6.07 8.36
N LEU A 203 2.66 -7.26 8.92
CA LEU A 203 2.92 -8.50 8.16
C LEU A 203 1.76 -8.86 7.23
N LYS A 204 0.51 -8.66 7.66
CA LYS A 204 -0.68 -8.81 6.81
C LYS A 204 -0.63 -7.85 5.63
N TYR A 205 -0.37 -6.56 5.87
CA TYR A 205 -0.25 -5.57 4.80
C TYR A 205 0.86 -5.91 3.81
N LEU A 206 1.99 -6.42 4.29
CA LEU A 206 3.08 -6.85 3.43
C LEU A 206 2.67 -8.04 2.54
N CYS A 207 2.00 -9.06 3.12
CA CYS A 207 1.47 -10.18 2.35
C CYS A 207 0.44 -9.74 1.31
N THR A 208 -0.53 -8.90 1.71
CA THR A 208 -1.55 -8.38 0.79
C THR A 208 -0.90 -7.62 -0.36
N ALA A 209 0.10 -6.78 -0.09
CA ALA A 209 0.82 -6.05 -1.12
C ALA A 209 1.58 -6.97 -2.09
N ILE A 210 2.27 -8.00 -1.58
CA ILE A 210 2.96 -9.01 -2.39
C ILE A 210 1.98 -9.75 -3.32
N LYS A 211 0.78 -10.04 -2.81
CA LYS A 211 -0.29 -10.74 -3.56
C LYS A 211 -1.18 -9.81 -4.38
N THR A 212 -0.97 -8.50 -4.31
CA THR A 212 -1.78 -7.55 -5.05
C THR A 212 -1.34 -7.56 -6.51
N GLU A 213 -2.20 -8.05 -7.38
CA GLU A 213 -2.06 -7.87 -8.82
C GLU A 213 -2.66 -6.53 -9.22
N ILE A 214 -1.93 -5.76 -10.04
CA ILE A 214 -2.51 -4.58 -10.67
C ILE A 214 -3.48 -5.09 -11.73
N PRO A 215 -4.78 -4.82 -11.62
CA PRO A 215 -5.74 -5.29 -12.61
C PRO A 215 -5.33 -4.75 -13.98
N THR A 216 -5.38 -5.60 -15.00
CA THR A 216 -5.29 -5.16 -16.38
C THR A 216 -6.66 -4.71 -16.87
N PRO A 217 -6.73 -3.70 -17.76
CA PRO A 217 -7.99 -3.30 -18.36
C PRO A 217 -8.51 -4.45 -19.22
N THR A 218 -9.57 -5.12 -18.74
CA THR A 218 -10.31 -6.06 -19.57
C THR A 218 -11.20 -5.26 -20.51
N GLN A 219 -10.99 -5.42 -21.82
CA GLN A 219 -11.87 -4.81 -22.80
C GLN A 219 -13.29 -5.38 -22.61
N LEU A 220 -14.29 -4.50 -22.56
CA LEU A 220 -15.67 -4.93 -22.48
C LEU A 220 -16.02 -5.78 -23.71
N GLU A 221 -16.50 -7.00 -23.48
CA GLU A 221 -16.97 -7.85 -24.56
C GLU A 221 -18.28 -7.28 -25.12
N LEU A 222 -18.28 -6.96 -26.42
CA LEU A 222 -19.43 -6.36 -27.11
C LEU A 222 -20.29 -7.47 -27.72
N SER A 223 -20.82 -8.34 -26.87
CA SER A 223 -21.68 -9.47 -27.23
C SER A 223 -23.04 -9.37 -26.52
N ASP A 224 -24.07 -9.98 -27.11
CA ASP A 224 -25.40 -10.04 -26.51
C ASP A 224 -25.37 -10.57 -25.06
N PRO A 225 -24.76 -11.74 -24.76
CA PRO A 225 -24.74 -12.28 -23.40
C PRO A 225 -24.15 -11.30 -22.37
N THR A 226 -23.17 -10.50 -22.79
CA THR A 226 -22.51 -9.51 -21.93
C THR A 226 -23.37 -8.26 -21.76
N LEU A 227 -23.91 -7.72 -22.85
CA LEU A 227 -24.63 -6.45 -22.85
C LEU A 227 -26.05 -6.57 -22.30
N LYS A 228 -26.77 -7.68 -22.55
CA LYS A 228 -28.14 -7.84 -22.04
C LYS A 228 -28.20 -7.99 -20.53
N ASN A 229 -27.16 -8.57 -19.92
CA ASN A 229 -27.05 -8.78 -18.47
C ASN A 229 -26.35 -7.62 -17.74
N ASN A 230 -25.81 -6.65 -18.47
CA ASN A 230 -25.14 -5.51 -17.86
C ASN A 230 -26.19 -4.49 -17.35
N LYS A 231 -26.21 -4.27 -16.03
CA LYS A 231 -27.19 -3.36 -15.39
C LYS A 231 -27.11 -1.92 -15.89
N ALA A 232 -25.90 -1.41 -16.17
CA ALA A 232 -25.73 -0.06 -16.71
C ALA A 232 -26.26 0.03 -18.14
N ALA A 233 -26.03 -1.00 -18.96
CA ALA A 233 -26.61 -1.11 -20.30
C ALA A 233 -28.14 -1.18 -20.25
N GLN A 234 -28.71 -1.99 -19.36
CA GLN A 234 -30.16 -2.10 -19.17
C GLN A 234 -30.77 -0.77 -18.74
N ALA A 235 -30.20 -0.09 -17.75
CA ALA A 235 -30.71 1.21 -17.28
C ALA A 235 -30.69 2.27 -18.39
N ALA A 236 -29.57 2.38 -19.12
CA ALA A 236 -29.45 3.32 -20.23
C ALA A 236 -30.38 2.96 -21.42
N ALA A 237 -30.58 1.67 -21.70
CA ALA A 237 -31.53 1.22 -22.70
C ALA A 237 -32.97 1.55 -22.30
N ALA A 238 -33.36 1.27 -21.04
CA ALA A 238 -34.68 1.59 -20.51
C ALA A 238 -34.99 3.09 -20.64
N GLY A 239 -34.02 3.97 -20.33
CA GLY A 239 -34.17 5.42 -20.52
C GLY A 239 -34.38 5.86 -21.98
N CYS A 240 -33.95 5.07 -22.96
CA CYS A 240 -34.11 5.39 -24.38
C CYS A 240 -35.47 4.97 -24.96
N PHE A 241 -36.14 3.98 -24.37
CA PHE A 241 -37.42 3.48 -24.87
C PHE A 241 -38.57 4.10 -24.10
N ARG A 242 -39.46 4.84 -24.78
CA ARG A 242 -40.60 5.54 -24.15
C ARG A 242 -41.43 4.63 -23.22
N GLN A 243 -41.58 3.36 -23.57
CA GLN A 243 -42.35 2.38 -22.80
C GLN A 243 -41.75 2.04 -21.42
N TYR A 244 -40.45 2.31 -21.22
CA TYR A 244 -39.74 2.10 -19.94
C TYR A 244 -39.31 3.42 -19.30
N ALA A 245 -38.97 4.44 -20.09
CA ALA A 245 -38.42 5.71 -19.62
C ALA A 245 -39.32 6.49 -18.66
N SER A 246 -40.64 6.30 -18.74
CA SER A 246 -41.61 6.94 -17.83
C SER A 246 -41.92 6.12 -16.57
N LYS A 247 -41.32 4.93 -16.41
CA LYS A 247 -41.57 4.07 -15.26
C LYS A 247 -40.63 4.42 -14.13
N THR A 248 -41.18 4.61 -12.93
CA THR A 248 -40.39 4.81 -11.69
C THR A 248 -39.75 3.52 -11.20
N GLU A 249 -40.35 2.37 -11.49
CA GLU A 249 -39.81 1.03 -11.19
C GLU A 249 -40.09 0.07 -12.35
N MET A 250 -39.15 -0.85 -12.61
CA MET A 250 -39.31 -1.92 -13.59
C MET A 250 -39.81 -3.20 -12.90
N THR A 251 -40.89 -3.78 -13.41
CA THR A 251 -41.33 -5.11 -12.99
C THR A 251 -40.40 -6.20 -13.55
N ALA A 252 -40.43 -7.41 -12.99
CA ALA A 252 -39.67 -8.54 -13.53
C ALA A 252 -40.01 -8.81 -15.01
N THR A 253 -41.28 -8.67 -15.39
CA THR A 253 -41.74 -8.78 -16.79
C THR A 253 -41.16 -7.67 -17.67
N ASP A 254 -41.05 -6.45 -17.17
CA ASP A 254 -40.41 -5.34 -17.90
C ASP A 254 -38.94 -5.61 -18.16
N THR A 255 -38.22 -6.13 -17.16
CA THR A 255 -36.81 -6.51 -17.28
C THR A 255 -36.64 -7.62 -18.32
N THR A 256 -37.43 -8.69 -18.26
CA THR A 256 -37.35 -9.77 -19.25
C THR A 256 -37.68 -9.28 -20.67
N ASN A 257 -38.64 -8.37 -20.82
CA ASN A 257 -38.96 -7.79 -22.13
C ASN A 257 -37.84 -6.89 -22.66
N LEU A 258 -37.20 -6.11 -21.78
CA LEU A 258 -36.04 -5.30 -22.15
C LEU A 258 -34.86 -6.18 -22.54
N GLU A 259 -34.59 -7.26 -21.80
CA GLU A 259 -33.54 -8.24 -22.12
C GLU A 259 -33.74 -8.86 -23.50
N LYS A 260 -34.97 -9.30 -23.82
CA LYS A 260 -35.31 -9.83 -25.17
C LYS A 260 -35.13 -8.79 -26.26
N LEU A 261 -35.45 -7.53 -25.97
CA LEU A 261 -35.27 -6.43 -26.92
C LEU A 261 -33.78 -6.17 -27.17
N LEU A 262 -32.95 -6.21 -26.13
CA LEU A 262 -31.50 -6.08 -26.23
C LEU A 262 -30.88 -7.29 -26.97
N GLU A 263 -31.39 -8.49 -26.73
CA GLU A 263 -30.99 -9.72 -27.43
C GLU A 263 -31.28 -9.67 -28.93
N ALA A 264 -32.45 -9.18 -29.32
CA ALA A 264 -32.77 -8.95 -30.73
C ALA A 264 -31.93 -7.80 -31.35
N ALA A 265 -31.50 -6.84 -30.54
CA ALA A 265 -30.80 -5.66 -30.99
C ALA A 265 -29.28 -5.86 -31.11
N TYR A 266 -28.67 -6.63 -30.23
CA TYR A 266 -27.25 -6.96 -30.25
C TYR A 266 -26.99 -8.23 -31.07
N THR A 267 -25.72 -8.59 -31.16
CA THR A 267 -25.27 -9.77 -31.89
C THR A 267 -24.60 -10.73 -30.93
N ASP A 268 -24.63 -12.00 -31.27
CA ASP A 268 -24.03 -13.11 -30.53
C ASP A 268 -22.52 -12.97 -30.26
N SER A 269 -21.79 -12.21 -31.08
CA SER A 269 -20.34 -12.02 -30.95
C SER A 269 -19.87 -10.58 -31.17
N THR A 270 -18.69 -10.25 -30.62
CA THR A 270 -17.98 -8.97 -30.85
C THR A 270 -17.67 -8.72 -32.32
N GLU A 271 -17.43 -9.78 -33.11
CA GLU A 271 -17.17 -9.67 -34.54
C GLU A 271 -18.43 -9.25 -35.31
N ASN A 272 -19.57 -9.91 -35.03
CA ASN A 272 -20.85 -9.55 -35.62
C ASN A 272 -21.31 -8.16 -35.13
N PHE A 273 -20.95 -7.79 -33.90
CA PHE A 273 -21.24 -6.48 -33.34
C PHE A 273 -20.49 -5.41 -34.14
N SER A 274 -19.20 -5.62 -34.35
CA SER A 274 -18.38 -4.71 -35.15
C SER A 274 -18.92 -4.58 -36.57
N LYS A 275 -19.34 -5.67 -37.21
CA LYS A 275 -19.96 -5.62 -38.55
C LYS A 275 -21.26 -4.81 -38.56
N LYS A 276 -22.08 -4.91 -37.52
CA LYS A 276 -23.38 -4.22 -37.43
C LYS A 276 -23.26 -2.74 -37.07
N PHE A 277 -22.40 -2.39 -36.11
CA PHE A 277 -22.37 -1.05 -35.52
C PHE A 277 -21.23 -0.17 -36.01
N ARG A 278 -20.06 -0.71 -36.37
CA ARG A 278 -18.93 0.10 -36.86
C ARG A 278 -19.26 0.94 -38.09
N PRO A 279 -20.09 0.48 -39.05
CA PRO A 279 -20.53 1.33 -40.17
C PRO A 279 -21.43 2.51 -39.77
N LEU A 280 -22.03 2.47 -38.59
CA LEU A 280 -22.97 3.49 -38.09
C LEU A 280 -22.28 4.63 -37.34
N VAL A 281 -21.00 4.47 -37.00
CA VAL A 281 -20.21 5.47 -36.27
C VAL A 281 -19.46 6.34 -37.30
N GLU A 282 -19.34 7.65 -37.03
CA GLU A 282 -18.48 8.53 -37.82
C GLU A 282 -17.05 7.97 -37.87
N LYS A 283 -16.46 7.88 -39.05
CA LYS A 283 -15.10 7.34 -39.20
C LYS A 283 -14.02 8.29 -38.65
N HIS A 284 -14.33 9.58 -38.60
CA HIS A 284 -13.39 10.62 -38.21
C HIS A 284 -13.97 11.48 -37.09
N VAL A 285 -13.12 11.85 -36.13
CA VAL A 285 -13.44 12.77 -35.03
C VAL A 285 -12.45 13.93 -35.04
N GLN A 286 -12.86 15.07 -34.48
CA GLN A 286 -11.96 16.20 -34.29
C GLN A 286 -11.27 16.09 -32.94
N VAL A 287 -9.93 16.13 -32.93
CA VAL A 287 -9.11 16.11 -31.71
C VAL A 287 -8.09 17.24 -31.72
N LEU A 288 -7.70 17.71 -30.55
CA LEU A 288 -6.57 18.62 -30.37
C LEU A 288 -5.25 17.83 -30.36
N ARG A 289 -4.54 17.82 -31.49
CA ARG A 289 -3.23 17.17 -31.63
C ARG A 289 -2.16 18.21 -31.92
N SER A 290 -1.13 18.27 -31.07
CA SER A 290 -0.04 19.25 -31.19
C SER A 290 -0.53 20.71 -31.23
N GLY A 291 -1.52 21.04 -30.39
CA GLY A 291 -2.08 22.40 -30.29
C GLY A 291 -2.97 22.83 -31.45
N LYS A 292 -3.32 21.92 -32.38
CA LYS A 292 -4.25 22.19 -33.49
C LYS A 292 -5.39 21.18 -33.51
N VAL A 293 -6.59 21.65 -33.83
CA VAL A 293 -7.75 20.77 -34.06
C VAL A 293 -7.55 20.07 -35.40
N GLN A 294 -7.51 18.73 -35.38
CA GLN A 294 -7.30 17.88 -36.55
C GLN A 294 -8.42 16.86 -36.64
N SER A 295 -8.85 16.54 -37.87
CA SER A 295 -9.76 15.41 -38.11
C SER A 295 -8.92 14.14 -38.22
N VAL A 296 -9.14 13.19 -37.31
CA VAL A 296 -8.40 11.93 -37.22
C VAL A 296 -9.37 10.76 -37.28
N THR A 297 -8.90 9.62 -37.79
CA THR A 297 -9.68 8.38 -37.75
C THR A 297 -9.82 7.92 -36.31
N ILE A 298 -11.01 7.48 -35.89
CA ILE A 298 -11.26 6.97 -34.53
C ILE A 298 -10.24 5.88 -34.15
N GLU A 299 -9.93 4.99 -35.10
CA GLU A 299 -8.97 3.88 -34.92
C GLU A 299 -7.53 4.32 -34.61
N THR A 300 -7.19 5.58 -34.94
CA THR A 300 -5.85 6.17 -34.73
C THR A 300 -5.79 7.11 -33.55
N THR A 301 -6.89 7.20 -32.78
CA THR A 301 -6.97 7.97 -31.54
C THR A 301 -6.75 6.98 -30.40
N ASN A 302 -5.59 7.02 -29.77
CA ASN A 302 -5.17 6.05 -28.75
C ASN A 302 -4.65 6.70 -27.46
N ALA A 303 -4.66 8.03 -27.41
CA ALA A 303 -4.33 8.81 -26.22
C ALA A 303 -5.62 9.24 -25.51
N ALA A 304 -5.70 8.99 -24.20
CA ALA A 304 -6.88 9.31 -23.38
C ALA A 304 -7.26 10.80 -23.45
N GLU A 305 -6.28 11.70 -23.58
CA GLU A 305 -6.51 13.14 -23.74
C GLU A 305 -7.20 13.48 -25.06
N GLU A 306 -6.83 12.79 -26.15
CA GLU A 306 -7.44 12.98 -27.46
C GLU A 306 -8.86 12.41 -27.50
N GLU A 307 -9.08 11.26 -26.88
CA GLU A 307 -10.43 10.67 -26.72
C GLU A 307 -11.34 11.60 -25.92
N HIS A 308 -10.83 12.20 -24.84
CA HIS A 308 -11.59 13.14 -24.02
C HIS A 308 -11.95 14.42 -24.78
N ASP A 309 -11.02 15.01 -25.53
CA ASP A 309 -11.28 16.19 -26.36
C ASP A 309 -12.28 15.88 -27.49
N ALA A 310 -12.16 14.72 -28.16
CA ALA A 310 -13.14 14.28 -29.16
C ALA A 310 -14.55 14.16 -28.56
N LEU A 311 -14.68 13.49 -27.42
CA LEU A 311 -15.97 13.32 -26.73
C LEU A 311 -16.57 14.66 -26.30
N ALA A 312 -15.76 15.57 -25.76
CA ALA A 312 -16.21 16.90 -25.34
C ALA A 312 -16.75 17.70 -26.54
N ARG A 313 -16.08 17.66 -27.69
CA ARG A 313 -16.51 18.34 -28.92
C ARG A 313 -17.79 17.73 -29.50
N LEU A 314 -17.88 16.41 -29.56
CA LEU A 314 -19.08 15.71 -30.01
C LEU A 314 -20.29 16.05 -29.13
N SER A 315 -20.11 16.06 -27.80
CA SER A 315 -21.15 16.42 -26.84
C SER A 315 -21.62 17.87 -27.03
N ALA A 316 -20.69 18.80 -27.26
CA ALA A 316 -21.02 20.20 -27.54
C ALA A 316 -21.81 20.36 -28.86
N LYS A 317 -21.43 19.62 -29.91
CA LYS A 317 -22.15 19.60 -31.19
C LYS A 317 -23.57 19.04 -31.03
N GLU A 318 -23.73 17.94 -30.32
CA GLU A 318 -25.04 17.33 -30.07
C GLU A 318 -25.96 18.27 -29.25
N MET A 319 -25.40 18.97 -28.25
CA MET A 319 -26.15 20.00 -27.52
C MET A 319 -26.59 21.16 -28.42
N ALA A 320 -25.71 21.65 -29.30
CA ALA A 320 -26.03 22.71 -30.24
C ALA A 320 -27.14 22.28 -31.24
N GLU A 321 -27.07 21.08 -31.79
CA GLU A 321 -28.09 20.53 -32.70
C GLU A 321 -29.45 20.33 -32.01
N LYS A 322 -29.46 19.92 -30.73
CA LYS A 322 -30.70 19.85 -29.92
C LYS A 322 -31.31 21.22 -29.65
N LEU A 323 -30.48 22.26 -29.49
CA LEU A 323 -30.93 23.64 -29.33
C LEU A 323 -31.52 24.20 -30.63
N GLU A 324 -30.94 23.89 -31.79
CA GLU A 324 -31.43 24.35 -33.09
C GLU A 324 -32.70 23.62 -33.57
N SER A 325 -32.91 22.36 -33.15
CA SER A 325 -34.08 21.55 -33.49
C SER A 325 -35.29 21.76 -32.56
N GLY A 326 -35.18 22.62 -31.54
CA GLY A 326 -36.29 23.04 -30.69
C GLY A 326 -37.38 23.82 -31.46
N PRO A 327 -38.66 23.80 -31.02
CA PRO A 327 -39.76 24.38 -31.79
C PRO A 327 -39.55 25.88 -32.02
N LYS A 328 -39.44 26.28 -33.30
CA LYS A 328 -39.50 27.69 -33.72
C LYS A 328 -40.84 28.27 -33.28
N HIS A 329 -40.86 29.04 -32.20
CA HIS A 329 -41.98 29.92 -31.89
C HIS A 329 -42.08 30.96 -33.02
N THR A 330 -43.01 30.74 -33.94
CA THR A 330 -43.43 31.76 -34.90
C THR A 330 -44.22 32.83 -34.14
N ALA A 331 -43.57 33.95 -33.83
CA ALA A 331 -44.25 35.15 -33.36
C ALA A 331 -45.16 35.65 -34.49
N LYS A 332 -46.46 35.36 -34.40
CA LYS A 332 -47.47 36.06 -35.21
C LYS A 332 -47.64 37.45 -34.64
N ASP A 333 -47.10 38.41 -35.39
CA ASP A 333 -47.41 39.83 -35.31
C ASP A 333 -48.94 40.05 -35.27
N LYS A 334 -49.45 40.61 -34.18
CA LYS A 334 -50.79 41.21 -34.15
C LYS A 334 -50.63 42.72 -34.02
N LYS A 335 -50.77 43.37 -35.19
CA LYS A 335 -51.12 44.78 -35.34
C LYS A 335 -52.13 45.23 -34.29
N ARG A 336 -51.77 46.28 -33.55
CA ARG A 336 -52.70 47.07 -32.74
C ARG A 336 -53.36 48.10 -33.66
N VAL A 337 -54.67 47.98 -33.82
CA VAL A 337 -55.54 49.02 -34.40
C VAL A 337 -56.58 49.35 -33.33
N SER A 338 -56.68 50.64 -33.04
CA SER A 338 -57.56 51.34 -32.07
C SER A 338 -57.08 51.31 -30.62
#